data_AF-A0A9X2NYV7-F1
#
_entry.id   AF-A0A9X2NYV7-F1
#
_cell.length_a   1.000
_cell.length_b   1.000
_cell.length_c   1.000
_cell.angle_alpha   90.00
_cell.angle_beta   90.00
_cell.angle_gamma   90.00
#
_symmetry.space_group_name_H-M   'P 1'
#
loop_
_entity.id
_entity.type
_entity.pdbx_description
1 polymer ?
#
loop_
_entity_poly.entity_id
_entity_poly.type
_entity_poly.pdbx_seq_one_letter_code
_entity_poly.pdbx_strand_id
1 'polypeptide(L)' 'MVKTKATKEETLAKFQAAREKKRVCLAKLEKSMKKTYKKRTGKEADTFFAL' A
#
# COMPACT_ATOMS: atom_id res chain seq x y z
N MET A 1 20.52 -17.46 -24.53
CA MET A 1 20.13 -16.21 -23.80
C MET A 1 20.58 -16.33 -22.36
N VAL A 2 21.67 -15.66 -21.99
CA VAL A 2 22.13 -15.62 -20.59
C VAL A 2 21.10 -14.81 -19.81
N LYS A 3 20.40 -15.44 -18.85
CA LYS A 3 19.57 -14.71 -17.88
C LYS A 3 20.52 -13.93 -16.98
N THR A 4 20.72 -12.64 -17.26
CA THR A 4 21.48 -11.76 -16.39
C THR A 4 20.79 -11.75 -15.02
N LYS A 5 21.41 -12.36 -14.01
CA LYS A 5 20.89 -12.34 -12.65
C LYS A 5 20.90 -10.87 -12.21
N ALA A 6 19.73 -10.35 -11.84
CA ALA A 6 19.62 -8.99 -11.30
C ALA A 6 20.60 -8.84 -10.14
N THR A 7 21.30 -7.71 -10.06
CA THR A 7 22.21 -7.47 -8.95
C THR A 7 21.40 -7.35 -7.65
N LYS A 8 22.07 -7.60 -6.52
CA LYS A 8 21.42 -7.48 -5.20
C LYS A 8 20.83 -6.08 -5.00
N GLU A 9 21.51 -5.06 -5.50
CA GLU A 9 21.10 -3.65 -5.43
C GLU A 9 19.85 -3.37 -6.27
N GLU A 10 19.81 -3.83 -7.52
CA GLU A 10 18.61 -3.69 -8.37
C GLU A 10 17.39 -4.40 -7.77
N THR A 11 17.61 -5.57 -7.17
CA THR A 11 16.54 -6.33 -6.51
C THR A 11 16.03 -5.61 -5.27
N LEU A 12 16.94 -5.05 -4.46
CA LEU A 12 16.60 -4.28 -3.27
C LEU A 12 15.83 -3.00 -3.64
N ALA A 13 16.27 -2.27 -4.66
CA ALA A 13 15.60 -1.07 -5.15
C ALA A 13 14.16 -1.38 -5.62
N LYS A 14 13.97 -2.48 -6.37
CA LYS A 14 12.63 -2.94 -6.79
C LYS A 14 11.74 -3.28 -5.60
N PHE A 15 12.29 -3.94 -4.58
CA PHE A 15 11.54 -4.27 -3.36
C PHE A 15 11.12 -3.02 -2.57
N GLN A 16 12.03 -2.06 -2.41
CA GLN A 16 11.74 -0.78 -1.75
C GLN A 16 10.63 -0.02 -2.49
N ALA A 17 10.74 0.09 -3.82
CA ALA A 17 9.72 0.73 -4.64
C ALA A 17 8.36 0.02 -4.56
N ALA A 18 8.33 -1.32 -4.55
CA ALA A 18 7.10 -2.09 -4.37
C ALA A 18 6.48 -1.88 -2.99
N ARG A 19 7.31 -1.83 -1.93
CA ARG A 19 6.88 -1.57 -0.56
C ARG A 19 6.27 -0.17 -0.43
N GLU A 20 6.87 0.83 -1.05
CA GLU A 20 6.36 2.20 -1.04
C GLU A 20 5.03 2.31 -1.80
N LYS A 21 4.92 1.69 -2.98
CA LYS A 21 3.65 1.58 -3.71
C LYS A 21 2.57 0.93 -2.86
N LYS A 22 2.87 -0.18 -2.16
CA LYS A 22 1.92 -0.84 -1.24
C LYS A 22 1.45 0.14 -0.14
N ARG A 23 2.39 0.85 0.51
CA ARG A 23 2.06 1.84 1.55
C ARG A 23 1.14 2.95 1.05
N VAL A 24 1.44 3.52 -0.11
CA VAL A 24 0.61 4.58 -0.71
C VAL A 24 -0.79 4.07 -1.04
N CYS A 25 -0.91 2.86 -1.59
CA CYS A 25 -2.20 2.25 -1.88
C CYS A 25 -3.02 2.01 -0.61
N LEU A 26 -2.40 1.48 0.45
CA LEU A 26 -3.06 1.25 1.74
C LEU A 26 -3.56 2.56 2.36
N ALA A 27 -2.76 3.62 2.35
CA ALA A 27 -3.16 4.93 2.86
C ALA A 27 -4.36 5.53 2.08
N LYS A 28 -4.37 5.38 0.75
CA LYS A 28 -5.51 5.79 -0.09
C LYS A 28 -6.77 4.96 0.22
N LEU A 29 -6.61 3.66 0.42
CA LEU A 29 -7.71 2.76 0.77
C LEU A 29 -8.28 3.10 2.14
N GLU A 30 -7.44 3.33 3.14
CA GLU A 30 -7.87 3.73 4.48
C GLU A 30 -8.70 5.02 4.43
N LYS A 31 -8.22 6.04 3.70
CA LYS A 31 -8.95 7.30 3.56
C LYS A 31 -10.31 7.12 2.88
N SER A 32 -10.38 6.32 1.81
CA SER A 32 -11.63 6.09 1.08
C SER A 32 -12.64 5.27 1.91
N MET A 33 -12.16 4.30 2.68
CA MET A 33 -12.97 3.47 3.55
C MET A 33 -13.49 4.25 4.75
N LYS A 34 -12.65 5.03 5.45
CA LYS A 34 -13.07 5.93 6.53
C LYS A 34 -14.13 6.93 6.05
N LYS A 35 -13.93 7.53 4.86
CA LYS A 35 -14.91 8.44 4.25
C LYS A 35 -16.24 7.75 3.96
N THR A 36 -16.19 6.54 3.38
CA THR A 36 -17.40 5.76 3.06
C THR A 36 -18.15 5.33 4.32
N TYR A 37 -17.41 4.89 5.34
CA TYR A 37 -17.97 4.52 6.63
C TYR A 37 -18.68 5.69 7.30
N LYS A 38 -18.03 6.87 7.35
CA LYS A 38 -18.65 8.09 7.89
C LYS A 38 -19.90 8.49 7.11
N LYS A 39 -19.88 8.40 5.78
CA LYS A 39 -21.06 8.69 4.95
C LYS A 39 -22.23 7.75 5.24
N ARG A 40 -21.97 6.46 5.50
CA ARG A 40 -23.01 5.45 5.72
C ARG A 40 -23.55 5.43 7.15
N THR A 41 -22.70 5.67 8.14
CA THR A 41 -23.03 5.48 9.56
C THR A 41 -23.17 6.79 10.34
N GLY A 42 -22.67 7.91 9.79
CA GLY A 42 -22.54 9.18 10.49
C GLY A 42 -21.41 9.21 11.53
N LYS A 43 -20.68 8.09 11.75
CA LYS A 43 -19.64 7.96 12.76
C LYS A 43 -18.25 7.94 12.13
N GLU A 44 -17.24 8.43 12.85
CA GLU A 44 -15.85 8.26 12.44
C GLU A 44 -15.37 6.85 12.79
N ALA A 45 -14.51 6.26 11.94
CA ALA A 45 -13.89 4.98 12.22
C ALA A 45 -12.51 5.22 12.84
N ASP A 46 -12.34 4.83 14.10
CA ASP A 46 -11.09 5.02 14.84
C ASP A 46 -9.98 4.13 14.28
N THR A 47 -10.28 2.88 13.95
CA THR A 47 -9.31 1.90 13.47
C THR A 47 -9.69 1.39 12.07
N PHE A 48 -8.70 1.35 11.18
CA PHE A 48 -8.81 0.69 9.88
C PHE A 48 -7.70 -0.37 9.78
N PHE A 49 -8.10 -1.63 9.66
CA PHE A 49 -7.17 -2.74 9.47
C PHE A 49 -7.21 -3.18 8.00
N ALA A 50 -6.18 -2.83 7.25
CA ALA A 50 -5.91 -3.42 5.95
C ALA A 50 -4.61 -4.23 6.04
N LEU A 51 -4.77 -5.55 5.87
CA LEU A 51 -3.74 -6.60 5.95
C LEU A 51 -2.39 -6.25 5.26
#